data_AF-A0AAN8JT69-F1
#
_entry.id   AF-A0AAN8JT69-F1
#
_cell.length_a   1.000
_cell.length_b   1.000
_cell.length_c   1.000
_cell.angle_alpha   90.00
_cell.angle_beta   90.00
_cell.angle_gamma   90.00
#
_symmetry.space_group_name_H-M   'P 1'
#
loop_
_entity.id
_entity.type
_entity.pdbx_description
1 polymer ?
#
loop_
_entity_poly.entity_id
_entity_poly.type
_entity_poly.pdbx_seq_one_letter_code
_entity_poly.pdbx_strand_id
1 'polypeptide(L)'
;MSNPEQGKGDTEEEDMEQETLESDKSSDEESGSTEEEDESEIDEEECERKRNECLEDMAELERQFNVLKDELYKERYNQYEIKLVEVKEEKAEEYLMPLAQLEQESKIKCDVAAIFREHRICCIKINFESEELAAFQNLQSEKIIQADTVRQELEDKIKRLEEDRNNIDISSDLWHESQSQKKRKKSDPFHRDRRRKPIVVTGPYIVYMLKDVDIIDDWTTIKKALKQQKQQNQKRKIEF
;
A
#
# COMPACT_ATOMS: atom_id res chain seq x y z
N MET A 1 10.61 4.20 -5.28
CA MET A 1 10.06 5.57 -5.10
C MET A 1 10.81 6.13 -3.90
N SER A 2 11.98 6.76 -4.03
CA SER A 2 12.27 8.07 -4.68
C SER A 2 11.37 9.14 -4.03
N ASN A 3 11.80 10.10 -3.20
CA ASN A 3 13.03 10.92 -3.18
C ASN A 3 13.24 11.53 -1.76
N PRO A 4 14.47 11.93 -1.35
CA PRO A 4 14.74 12.73 -0.15
C PRO A 4 15.07 14.21 -0.46
N GLU A 5 14.59 15.13 0.39
CA GLU A 5 14.95 16.57 0.50
C GLU A 5 14.58 16.94 1.95
N GLN A 6 15.32 17.65 2.80
CA GLN A 6 16.36 18.67 2.69
C GLN A 6 17.13 18.69 4.02
N GLY A 7 18.40 19.11 3.99
CA GLY A 7 19.19 19.37 5.20
C GLY A 7 20.63 19.72 4.86
N LYS A 8 20.84 20.82 4.13
CA LYS A 8 22.16 21.44 3.95
C LYS A 8 22.53 22.19 5.23
N GLY A 9 23.59 21.74 5.89
CA GLY A 9 24.35 22.55 6.82
C GLY A 9 25.66 22.94 6.14
N ASP A 10 25.85 24.23 5.90
CA ASP A 10 27.14 24.80 5.54
C ASP A 10 27.56 25.70 6.72
N THR A 11 28.61 25.27 7.41
CA THR A 11 29.33 26.03 8.43
C THR A 11 30.52 26.66 7.72
N GLU A 12 30.46 27.96 7.47
CA GLU A 12 31.56 28.76 6.93
C GLU A 12 32.43 29.24 8.09
N GLU A 13 33.59 28.59 8.28
CA GLU A 13 34.67 29.06 9.15
C GLU A 13 35.70 29.85 8.32
N GLU A 14 35.75 31.14 8.61
CA GLU A 14 36.86 32.10 8.60
C GLU A 14 38.18 31.67 7.93
N ASP A 15 38.44 32.19 6.72
CA ASP A 15 39.78 32.31 6.14
C ASP A 15 40.26 33.75 6.35
N MET A 16 41.26 33.91 7.21
CA MET A 16 41.78 35.20 7.67
C MET A 16 42.95 35.61 6.75
N GLU A 17 42.61 36.15 5.58
CA GLU A 17 43.59 36.70 4.63
C GLU A 17 44.27 37.95 5.22
N GLN A 18 45.52 37.77 5.65
CA GLN A 18 46.38 38.85 6.14
C GLN A 18 47.25 39.36 4.98
N GLU A 19 46.64 40.10 4.05
CA GLU A 19 47.41 40.84 3.03
C GLU A 19 48.09 42.06 3.68
N THR A 20 49.42 42.02 3.62
CA THR A 20 50.34 43.10 3.98
C THR A 20 50.10 44.30 3.07
N LEU A 21 49.35 45.31 3.54
CA LEU A 21 49.37 46.63 2.95
C LEU A 21 50.78 47.23 3.11
N GLU A 22 51.55 47.19 2.03
CA GLU A 22 52.77 47.96 1.86
C GLU A 22 52.43 49.45 2.03
N SER A 23 53.04 50.05 3.05
CA SER A 23 52.88 51.47 3.36
C SER A 23 53.71 52.28 2.36
N ASP A 24 53.04 52.76 1.32
CA ASP A 24 53.55 53.76 0.40
C ASP A 24 53.62 55.11 1.15
N LYS A 25 54.82 55.46 1.63
CA LYS A 25 55.16 56.80 2.12
C LYS A 25 56.51 57.24 1.56
N SER A 26 56.51 57.66 0.30
CA SER A 26 57.55 58.56 -0.21
C SER A 26 57.27 59.97 0.35
N SER A 27 57.89 60.30 1.48
CA SER A 27 57.97 61.69 1.96
C SER A 27 59.30 62.27 1.49
N ASP A 28 59.20 63.02 0.41
CA ASP A 28 60.24 63.92 -0.10
C ASP A 28 60.42 65.07 0.91
N GLU A 29 61.57 65.12 1.57
CA GLU A 29 62.00 66.24 2.42
C GLU A 29 63.41 66.63 1.97
N GLU A 30 63.44 67.55 1.01
CA GLU A 30 64.60 68.34 0.64
C GLU A 30 64.94 69.27 1.81
N SER A 31 65.98 68.93 2.58
CA SER A 31 66.55 69.83 3.57
C SER A 31 68.06 69.92 3.37
N GLY A 32 68.46 70.93 2.62
CA GLY A 32 69.83 71.43 2.64
C GLY A 32 70.09 72.11 3.98
N SER A 33 71.01 71.55 4.77
CA SER A 33 71.55 72.22 5.95
C SER A 33 73.03 71.88 6.07
N THR A 34 73.83 72.88 5.69
CA THR A 34 75.16 73.26 6.18
C THR A 34 75.97 72.18 6.90
N GLU A 35 77.12 71.86 6.28
CA GLU A 35 78.31 71.31 6.91
C GLU A 35 78.73 72.20 8.09
N GLU A 36 78.26 71.86 9.28
CA GLU A 36 78.85 72.32 10.54
C GLU A 36 79.79 71.19 10.98
N GLU A 37 81.09 71.45 10.81
CA GLU A 37 82.19 70.71 11.40
C GLU A 37 82.05 70.75 12.94
N ASP A 38 81.24 69.87 13.51
CA ASP A 38 81.36 69.51 14.93
C ASP A 38 82.34 68.33 15.01
N GLU A 39 83.62 68.72 15.08
CA GLU A 39 84.77 67.91 15.46
C GLU A 39 84.59 67.40 16.89
N SER A 40 83.58 66.54 17.08
CA SER A 40 83.58 65.58 18.16
C SER A 40 84.44 64.42 17.68
N GLU A 41 85.62 64.30 18.29
CA GLU A 41 86.40 63.08 18.32
C GLU A 41 85.46 61.99 18.86
N ILE A 42 84.72 61.33 17.97
CA ILE A 42 83.88 60.19 18.31
C ILE A 42 84.84 59.19 18.90
N ASP A 43 84.67 58.94 20.20
CA ASP A 43 85.38 57.89 20.90
C ASP A 43 85.11 56.58 20.13
N GLU A 44 86.04 56.19 19.25
CA GLU A 44 85.94 54.97 18.44
C GLU A 44 85.71 53.77 19.37
N GLU A 45 86.26 53.84 20.59
CA GLU A 45 86.07 52.90 21.67
C GLU A 45 84.60 52.84 22.14
N GLU A 46 83.86 53.96 22.15
CA GLU A 46 82.41 53.99 22.43
C GLU A 46 81.57 53.43 21.30
N CYS A 47 81.94 53.70 20.04
CA CYS A 47 81.26 53.10 18.89
C CYS A 47 81.46 51.59 18.85
N GLU A 48 82.67 51.10 19.12
CA GLU A 48 82.97 49.67 19.24
C GLU A 48 82.22 49.03 20.43
N ARG A 49 82.13 49.73 21.56
CA ARG A 49 81.38 49.28 22.75
C ARG A 49 79.90 49.08 22.43
N LYS A 50 79.24 50.07 21.82
CA LYS A 50 77.81 49.97 21.41
C LYS A 50 77.58 48.86 20.39
N ARG A 51 78.52 48.67 19.44
CA ARG A 51 78.47 47.57 18.48
C ARG A 51 78.56 46.21 19.18
N ASN A 52 79.46 46.06 20.15
CA ASN A 52 79.61 44.83 20.91
C ASN A 52 78.37 44.55 21.78
N GLU A 53 77.80 45.55 22.46
CA GLU A 53 76.54 45.41 23.21
C GLU A 53 75.40 44.94 22.31
N CYS A 54 75.24 45.52 21.11
CA CYS A 54 74.22 45.07 20.15
C CYS A 54 74.44 43.62 19.68
N LEU A 55 75.69 43.20 19.49
CA LEU A 55 76.02 41.81 19.15
C LEU A 55 75.75 40.85 20.32
N GLU A 56 76.03 41.25 21.56
CA GLU A 56 75.72 40.48 22.76
C GLU A 56 74.20 40.32 22.95
N ASP A 57 73.43 41.41 22.78
CA ASP A 57 71.97 41.38 22.83
C ASP A 57 71.38 40.45 21.75
N MET A 58 71.91 40.50 20.53
CA MET A 58 71.46 39.63 19.44
C MET A 58 71.81 38.16 19.72
N ALA A 59 73.01 37.89 20.26
CA ALA A 59 73.41 36.54 20.64
C ALA A 59 72.54 35.98 21.78
N GLU A 60 72.18 36.82 22.75
CA GLU A 60 71.29 36.45 23.85
C GLU A 60 69.86 36.21 23.36
N LEU A 61 69.34 37.03 22.45
CA LEU A 61 68.05 36.80 21.78
C LEU A 61 68.03 35.47 21.02
N GLU A 62 69.08 35.17 20.26
CA GLU A 62 69.17 33.92 19.51
C GLU A 62 69.28 32.70 20.43
N ARG A 63 69.97 32.83 21.57
CA ARG A 63 69.99 31.80 22.61
C ARG A 63 68.60 31.56 23.19
N GLN A 64 67.86 32.61 23.54
CA GLN A 64 66.50 32.51 24.06
C GLN A 64 65.55 31.89 23.03
N PHE A 65 65.66 32.29 21.76
CA PHE A 65 64.87 31.71 20.67
C PHE A 65 65.09 30.20 20.54
N ASN A 66 66.35 29.74 20.61
CA ASN A 66 66.66 28.32 20.53
C ASN A 66 66.11 27.53 21.73
N VAL A 67 66.16 28.10 22.94
CA VAL A 67 65.56 27.47 24.14
C VAL A 67 64.04 27.33 23.98
N LEU A 68 63.36 28.40 23.57
CA LEU A 68 61.92 28.41 23.32
C LEU A 68 61.51 27.41 22.23
N LYS A 69 62.29 27.34 21.15
CA LYS A 69 62.07 26.39 20.06
C LYS A 69 62.19 24.94 20.55
N ASP A 70 63.19 24.63 21.36
CA ASP A 70 63.37 23.30 21.94
C ASP A 70 62.24 22.94 22.92
N GLU A 71 61.78 23.89 23.74
CA GLU A 71 60.62 23.68 24.62
C GLU A 71 59.34 23.39 23.82
N LEU A 72 59.08 24.15 22.75
CA LEU A 72 57.93 23.93 21.88
C LEU A 72 57.95 22.52 21.26
N TYR A 73 59.11 22.06 20.78
CA TYR A 73 59.22 20.71 20.23
C TYR A 73 59.02 19.62 21.30
N LYS A 74 59.55 19.80 22.51
CA LYS A 74 59.33 18.87 23.62
C LYS A 74 57.88 18.82 24.03
N GLU A 75 57.21 19.97 24.13
CA GLU A 75 55.79 20.04 24.45
C GLU A 75 54.97 19.33 23.36
N ARG A 76 55.26 19.61 22.09
CA ARG A 76 54.55 18.98 20.97
C ARG A 76 54.77 17.47 20.93
N TYR A 77 55.99 17.01 21.19
CA TYR A 77 56.30 15.59 21.31
C TYR A 77 55.52 14.93 22.45
N ASN A 78 55.47 15.57 23.63
CA ASN A 78 54.73 15.06 24.78
C ASN A 78 53.23 14.99 24.50
N GLN A 79 52.64 15.98 23.81
CA GLN A 79 51.24 15.92 23.38
C GLN A 79 50.96 14.67 22.53
N TYR A 80 51.86 14.33 21.59
CA TYR A 80 51.72 13.12 20.78
C TYR A 80 51.92 11.85 21.60
N GLU A 81 52.86 11.85 22.55
CA GLU A 81 53.10 10.70 23.41
C GLU A 81 51.89 10.40 24.30
N ILE A 82 51.25 11.44 24.87
CA ILE A 82 50.00 11.32 25.63
C ILE A 82 48.90 10.73 24.75
N LYS A 83 48.64 11.32 23.58
CA LYS A 83 47.62 10.80 22.64
C LYS A 83 47.88 9.35 22.24
N LEU A 84 49.15 8.99 22.02
CA LEU A 84 49.53 7.61 21.69
C LEU A 84 49.26 6.65 22.84
N VAL A 85 49.52 7.07 24.08
CA VAL A 85 49.19 6.28 25.28
C VAL A 85 47.67 6.15 25.44
N GLU A 86 46.91 7.22 25.28
CA GLU A 86 45.43 7.20 25.34
C GLU A 86 44.84 6.22 24.33
N VAL A 87 45.37 6.17 23.10
CA VAL A 87 44.94 5.22 22.08
C VAL A 87 45.34 3.78 22.45
N LYS A 88 46.57 3.56 22.93
CA LYS A 88 47.05 2.23 23.35
C LYS A 88 46.30 1.68 24.56
N GLU A 89 45.88 2.55 25.47
CA GLU A 89 45.08 2.20 26.64
C GLU A 89 43.57 2.18 26.34
N GLU A 90 43.17 2.38 25.08
CA GLU A 90 41.77 2.39 24.63
C GLU A 90 40.91 3.45 25.35
N LYS A 91 41.53 4.56 25.78
CA LYS A 91 40.88 5.69 26.46
C LYS A 91 40.66 6.90 25.56
N ALA A 92 41.13 6.84 24.31
CA ALA A 92 40.98 7.92 23.35
C ALA A 92 39.49 8.18 23.03
N GLU A 93 38.97 9.27 23.59
CA GLU A 93 37.54 9.62 23.56
C GLU A 93 37.01 9.82 22.14
N GLU A 94 37.85 10.34 21.24
CA GLU A 94 37.56 10.55 19.81
C GLU A 94 37.08 9.26 19.12
N TYR A 95 37.53 8.08 19.57
CA TYR A 95 37.12 6.78 19.02
C TYR A 95 36.05 6.09 19.86
N LEU A 96 36.06 6.29 21.17
CA LEU A 96 35.10 5.66 22.09
C LEU A 96 33.68 6.15 21.87
N MET A 97 33.48 7.44 21.61
CA MET A 97 32.14 7.98 21.39
C MET A 97 31.47 7.41 20.12
N PRO A 98 32.11 7.39 18.94
CA PRO A 98 31.57 6.71 17.77
C PRO A 98 31.36 5.21 17.98
N LEU A 99 32.26 4.54 18.73
CA LEU A 99 32.11 3.12 19.06
C LEU A 99 30.85 2.86 19.88
N ALA A 100 30.62 3.64 20.95
CA ALA A 100 29.43 3.52 21.78
C ALA A 100 28.13 3.77 20.99
N GLN A 101 28.13 4.74 20.08
CA GLN A 101 27.02 4.99 19.17
C GLN A 101 26.76 3.79 18.25
N LEU A 102 27.81 3.21 17.67
CA LEU A 102 27.70 2.04 16.80
C LEU A 102 27.19 0.81 17.56
N GLU A 103 27.65 0.59 18.79
CA GLU A 103 27.16 -0.48 19.66
C GLU A 103 25.68 -0.31 19.98
N GLN A 104 25.25 0.93 20.27
CA GLN A 104 23.84 1.25 20.50
C GLN A 104 23.00 0.99 19.24
N GLU A 105 23.45 1.44 18.07
CA GLU A 105 22.76 1.18 16.80
C GLU A 105 22.67 -0.32 16.49
N SER A 106 23.75 -1.06 16.73
CA SER A 106 23.79 -2.51 16.56
C SER A 106 22.74 -3.19 17.44
N LYS A 107 22.66 -2.78 18.71
CA LYS A 107 21.65 -3.28 19.65
C LYS A 107 20.22 -2.99 19.16
N ILE A 108 19.95 -1.75 18.74
CA ILE A 108 18.64 -1.36 18.19
C ILE A 108 18.29 -2.23 16.96
N LYS A 109 19.25 -2.45 16.04
CA LYS A 109 19.03 -3.30 14.87
C LYS A 109 18.69 -4.74 15.26
N CYS A 110 19.37 -5.29 16.27
CA CYS A 110 19.05 -6.62 16.81
C CYS A 110 17.63 -6.67 17.40
N ASP A 111 17.24 -5.68 18.20
CA ASP A 111 15.92 -5.62 18.84
C ASP A 111 14.81 -5.52 17.78
N VAL A 112 14.98 -4.65 16.78
CA VAL A 112 14.03 -4.51 15.66
C VAL A 112 13.92 -5.80 14.87
N ALA A 113 15.04 -6.47 14.58
CA ALA A 113 15.03 -7.75 13.87
C ALA A 113 14.30 -8.86 14.66
N ALA A 114 14.45 -8.87 15.99
CA ALA A 114 13.75 -9.81 16.87
C ALA A 114 12.23 -9.59 16.82
N ILE A 115 11.78 -8.34 17.00
CA ILE A 115 10.36 -7.95 16.91
C ILE A 115 9.79 -8.29 15.52
N PHE A 116 10.54 -7.97 14.46
CA PHE A 116 10.11 -8.27 13.09
C PHE A 116 9.93 -9.77 12.84
N ARG A 117 10.85 -10.59 13.36
CA ARG A 117 10.75 -12.06 13.28
C ARG A 117 9.50 -12.56 14.01
N GLU A 118 9.24 -12.04 15.21
CA GLU A 118 8.06 -12.41 16.00
C GLU A 118 6.75 -12.06 15.28
N HIS A 119 6.64 -10.82 14.78
CA HIS A 119 5.49 -10.41 13.98
C HIS A 119 5.29 -11.29 12.75
N ARG A 120 6.37 -11.63 12.04
CA ARG A 120 6.28 -12.48 10.86
C ARG A 120 5.77 -13.89 11.18
N ILE A 121 6.22 -14.46 12.30
CA ILE A 121 5.71 -15.76 12.79
C ILE A 121 4.22 -15.64 13.14
N CYS A 122 3.83 -14.57 13.84
CA CYS A 122 2.44 -14.29 14.19
C CYS A 122 1.54 -14.17 12.94
N CYS A 123 1.97 -13.41 11.94
CA CYS A 123 1.24 -13.28 10.67
C CYS A 123 1.08 -14.62 9.95
N ILE A 124 2.13 -15.45 9.90
CA ILE A 124 2.05 -16.78 9.30
C ILE A 124 1.01 -17.64 10.03
N LYS A 125 1.01 -17.60 11.37
CA LYS A 125 0.06 -18.35 12.19
C LYS A 125 -1.38 -17.88 11.95
N ILE A 126 -1.63 -16.58 11.97
CA ILE A 126 -2.96 -16.00 11.70
C ILE A 126 -3.44 -16.40 10.30
N ASN A 127 -2.59 -16.29 9.28
CA ASN A 127 -2.94 -16.68 7.91
C ASN A 127 -3.29 -18.16 7.84
N PHE A 128 -2.48 -19.02 8.45
CA PHE A 128 -2.72 -20.46 8.52
C PHE A 128 -4.07 -20.79 9.17
N GLU A 129 -4.34 -20.22 10.35
CA GLU A 129 -5.60 -20.44 11.08
C GLU A 129 -6.82 -19.92 10.28
N SER A 130 -6.66 -18.78 9.60
CA SER A 130 -7.73 -18.22 8.77
C SER A 130 -8.03 -19.06 7.53
N GLU A 131 -7.00 -19.62 6.90
CA GLU A 131 -7.13 -20.49 5.73
C GLU A 131 -7.75 -21.83 6.12
N GLU A 132 -7.36 -22.40 7.26
CA GLU A 132 -7.96 -23.63 7.80
C GLU A 132 -9.47 -23.43 8.05
N LEU A 133 -9.84 -22.31 8.66
CA LEU A 133 -11.24 -21.97 8.90
C LEU A 133 -12.01 -21.77 7.58
N ALA A 134 -11.43 -21.04 6.62
CA ALA A 134 -12.04 -20.81 5.32
C ALA A 134 -12.26 -22.12 4.55
N ALA A 135 -11.27 -23.01 4.53
CA ALA A 135 -11.36 -24.32 3.91
C ALA A 135 -12.45 -25.19 4.56
N PHE A 136 -12.52 -25.19 5.90
CA PHE A 136 -13.57 -25.92 6.62
C PHE A 136 -14.96 -25.39 6.28
N GLN A 137 -15.16 -24.07 6.31
CA GLN A 137 -16.44 -23.44 5.97
C GLN A 137 -16.83 -23.68 4.50
N ASN A 138 -15.87 -23.63 3.59
CA ASN A 138 -16.10 -23.93 2.18
C ASN A 138 -16.58 -25.38 2.00
N LEU A 139 -15.92 -26.34 2.64
CA LEU A 139 -16.32 -27.75 2.59
C LEU A 139 -17.75 -27.96 3.14
N GLN A 140 -18.10 -27.33 4.26
CA GLN A 140 -19.46 -27.42 4.80
C GLN A 140 -20.50 -26.84 3.82
N SER A 141 -20.17 -25.70 3.20
CA SER A 141 -21.05 -25.05 2.22
C SER A 141 -21.23 -25.89 0.96
N GLU A 142 -20.14 -26.45 0.42
CA GLU A 142 -20.19 -27.35 -0.74
C GLU A 142 -21.01 -28.60 -0.45
N LYS A 143 -20.88 -29.18 0.74
CA LYS A 143 -21.69 -30.35 1.14
C LYS A 143 -23.18 -30.03 1.14
N ILE A 144 -23.57 -28.85 1.63
CA ILE A 144 -24.97 -28.40 1.63
C ILE A 144 -25.44 -28.18 0.19
N ILE A 145 -24.68 -27.46 -0.62
CA ILE A 145 -25.02 -27.19 -2.02
C ILE A 145 -25.16 -28.49 -2.82
N GLN A 146 -24.26 -29.46 -2.63
CA GLN A 146 -24.34 -30.77 -3.28
C GLN A 146 -25.58 -31.55 -2.83
N ALA A 147 -25.88 -31.56 -1.54
CA ALA A 147 -27.09 -32.21 -1.02
C ALA A 147 -28.37 -31.59 -1.61
N ASP A 148 -28.43 -30.26 -1.69
CA ASP A 148 -29.55 -29.55 -2.31
C ASP A 148 -29.64 -29.80 -3.82
N THR A 149 -28.50 -29.90 -4.51
CA THR A 149 -28.45 -30.24 -5.93
C THR A 149 -29.03 -31.63 -6.18
N VAL A 150 -28.57 -32.64 -5.43
CA VAL A 150 -29.09 -34.02 -5.54
C VAL A 150 -30.58 -34.07 -5.19
N ARG A 151 -31.01 -33.34 -4.15
CA ARG A 151 -32.42 -33.24 -3.78
C ARG A 151 -33.25 -32.66 -4.91
N GLN A 152 -32.81 -31.56 -5.53
CA GLN A 152 -33.50 -30.94 -6.67
C GLN A 152 -33.56 -31.89 -7.88
N GLU A 153 -32.47 -32.59 -8.19
CA GLU A 153 -32.45 -33.57 -9.28
C GLU A 153 -33.47 -34.71 -9.07
N LEU A 154 -33.61 -35.19 -7.83
CA LEU A 154 -34.60 -36.19 -7.47
C LEU A 154 -36.02 -35.65 -7.55
N GLU A 155 -36.27 -34.44 -7.04
CA GLU A 155 -37.57 -33.75 -7.14
C GLU A 155 -37.98 -33.55 -8.61
N ASP A 156 -37.05 -33.11 -9.47
CA ASP A 156 -37.29 -32.95 -10.91
C ASP A 156 -37.55 -34.30 -11.59
N LYS A 157 -36.84 -35.36 -11.19
CA LYS A 157 -37.05 -36.70 -11.73
C LYS A 157 -38.41 -37.26 -11.33
N ILE A 158 -38.84 -37.05 -10.08
CA ILE A 158 -40.18 -37.40 -9.61
C ILE A 158 -41.23 -36.66 -10.44
N LYS A 159 -41.08 -35.35 -10.60
CA LYS A 159 -42.01 -34.52 -11.39
C LYS A 159 -42.12 -35.00 -12.84
N ARG A 160 -41.00 -35.30 -13.50
CA ARG A 160 -41.00 -35.85 -14.87
C ARG A 160 -41.73 -37.19 -14.95
N LEU A 161 -41.52 -38.08 -13.98
CA LEU A 161 -42.23 -39.37 -13.92
C LEU A 161 -43.74 -39.21 -13.68
N GLU A 162 -44.14 -38.23 -12.87
CA GLU A 162 -45.56 -37.91 -12.66
C GLU A 162 -46.20 -37.33 -13.92
N GLU A 163 -45.48 -36.45 -14.64
CA GLU A 163 -45.90 -35.92 -15.93
C GLU A 163 -46.04 -37.03 -16.97
N ASP A 164 -45.06 -37.94 -17.07
CA ASP A 164 -45.10 -39.09 -17.98
C ASP A 164 -46.26 -40.04 -17.65
N ARG A 165 -46.50 -40.34 -16.36
CA ARG A 165 -47.66 -41.12 -15.92
C ARG A 165 -48.97 -40.47 -16.36
N ASN A 166 -49.13 -39.18 -16.07
CA ASN A 166 -50.32 -38.42 -16.44
C ASN A 166 -50.50 -38.33 -17.96
N ASN A 167 -49.40 -38.23 -18.73
CA ASN A 167 -49.44 -38.24 -20.18
C ASN A 167 -49.91 -39.60 -20.74
N ILE A 168 -49.48 -40.72 -20.14
CA ILE A 168 -49.96 -42.06 -20.49
C ILE A 168 -51.45 -42.20 -20.16
N ASP A 169 -51.88 -41.76 -18.97
CA ASP A 169 -53.28 -41.82 -18.55
C ASP A 169 -54.18 -41.03 -19.52
N ILE A 170 -53.79 -39.80 -19.87
CA ILE A 170 -54.50 -38.96 -20.85
C ILE A 170 -54.52 -39.62 -22.24
N SER A 171 -53.40 -40.16 -22.69
CA SER A 171 -53.31 -40.83 -24.01
C SER A 171 -54.18 -42.09 -24.07
N SER A 172 -54.21 -42.87 -22.99
CA SER A 172 -55.05 -44.05 -22.82
C SER A 172 -56.53 -43.67 -22.85
N ASP A 173 -56.94 -42.65 -22.08
CA ASP A 173 -58.31 -42.15 -22.05
C ASP A 173 -58.77 -41.64 -23.42
N LEU A 174 -57.94 -40.86 -24.12
CA LEU A 174 -58.21 -40.39 -25.48
C LEU A 174 -58.31 -41.54 -26.50
N TRP A 175 -57.50 -42.58 -26.33
CA TRP A 175 -57.56 -43.76 -27.19
C TRP A 175 -58.83 -44.59 -26.93
N HIS A 176 -59.24 -44.73 -25.67
CA HIS A 176 -60.51 -45.35 -25.29
C HIS A 176 -61.73 -44.53 -25.77
N GLU A 177 -61.67 -43.20 -25.72
CA GLU A 177 -62.67 -42.29 -26.29
C GLU A 177 -62.77 -42.44 -27.84
N SER A 178 -61.63 -42.57 -28.54
CA SER A 178 -61.62 -42.83 -29.98
C SER A 178 -62.21 -44.19 -30.35
N GLN A 179 -61.99 -45.21 -29.52
CA GLN A 179 -62.58 -46.55 -29.67
C GLN A 179 -64.10 -46.54 -29.37
N SER A 180 -64.55 -45.77 -28.37
CA SER A 180 -65.98 -45.64 -28.03
C SER A 180 -66.75 -44.82 -29.08
N GLN A 181 -66.14 -43.79 -29.67
CA GLN A 181 -66.66 -43.03 -30.81
C GLN A 181 -66.82 -43.91 -32.06
N LYS A 182 -65.90 -44.86 -32.32
CA LYS A 182 -66.03 -45.83 -33.41
C LYS A 182 -67.18 -46.83 -33.20
N LYS A 183 -67.53 -47.16 -31.95
CA LYS A 183 -68.72 -47.97 -31.63
C LYS A 183 -70.03 -47.18 -31.66
N ARG A 184 -69.99 -45.84 -31.54
CA ARG A 184 -71.16 -44.95 -31.63
C ARG A 184 -71.56 -44.57 -33.05
N LYS A 185 -70.74 -44.86 -34.08
CA LYS A 185 -71.06 -44.60 -35.49
C LYS A 185 -72.01 -45.61 -36.17
N LYS A 186 -72.63 -46.51 -35.41
CA LYS A 186 -73.66 -47.43 -35.93
C LYS A 186 -74.90 -47.47 -35.03
N SER A 187 -75.57 -46.32 -34.88
CA SER A 187 -77.02 -46.21 -34.59
C SER A 187 -77.34 -44.78 -34.17
N ASP A 188 -77.68 -43.89 -35.12
CA ASP A 188 -78.66 -42.82 -34.89
C ASP A 188 -79.25 -42.31 -36.22
N PRO A 189 -80.54 -42.57 -36.49
CA PRO A 189 -81.28 -42.05 -37.66
C PRO A 189 -81.54 -40.52 -37.66
N PHE A 190 -81.08 -39.74 -36.68
CA PHE A 190 -81.34 -38.30 -36.60
C PHE A 190 -80.10 -37.40 -36.75
N HIS A 191 -79.09 -37.84 -37.51
CA HIS A 191 -78.01 -36.94 -37.92
C HIS A 191 -78.59 -35.85 -38.84
N ARG A 192 -78.87 -34.68 -38.23
CA ARG A 192 -79.23 -33.45 -38.91
C ARG A 192 -78.07 -33.00 -39.77
N ASP A 193 -77.98 -33.58 -40.96
CA ASP A 193 -77.28 -33.04 -42.10
C ASP A 193 -78.03 -31.77 -42.55
N ARG A 194 -77.95 -30.73 -41.74
CA ARG A 194 -78.27 -29.38 -42.16
C ARG A 194 -76.98 -28.78 -42.69
N ARG A 195 -76.65 -29.13 -43.93
CA ARG A 195 -76.01 -28.21 -44.86
C ARG A 195 -76.87 -26.95 -44.91
N ARG A 196 -76.65 -26.03 -43.97
CA ARG A 196 -77.20 -24.68 -44.07
C ARG A 196 -76.53 -24.07 -45.30
N LYS A 197 -77.33 -23.83 -46.34
CA LYS A 197 -76.94 -22.97 -47.46
C LYS A 197 -76.36 -21.67 -46.86
N PRO A 198 -75.24 -21.14 -47.35
CA PRO A 198 -74.71 -19.88 -46.84
C PRO A 198 -75.81 -18.81 -46.98
N ILE A 199 -76.20 -18.24 -45.84
CA ILE A 199 -77.10 -17.08 -45.81
C ILE A 199 -76.25 -15.92 -46.30
N VAL A 200 -76.42 -15.54 -47.56
CA VAL A 200 -75.84 -14.31 -48.10
C VAL A 200 -76.59 -13.15 -47.47
N VAL A 201 -75.97 -12.55 -46.45
CA VAL A 201 -76.39 -11.29 -45.86
C VAL A 201 -75.81 -10.18 -46.74
N THR A 202 -76.66 -9.51 -47.53
CA THR A 202 -76.26 -8.33 -48.31
C THR A 202 -76.23 -7.12 -47.37
N GLY A 203 -75.10 -6.91 -46.68
CA GLY A 203 -74.85 -5.81 -45.75
C GLY A 203 -73.77 -6.17 -44.72
N PRO A 204 -73.08 -5.19 -44.11
CA PRO A 204 -71.97 -5.46 -43.19
C PRO A 204 -72.45 -6.31 -42.00
N TYR A 205 -71.94 -7.54 -41.91
CA TYR A 205 -72.29 -8.51 -40.88
C TYR A 205 -71.44 -8.29 -39.63
N ILE A 206 -72.08 -8.02 -38.48
CA ILE A 206 -71.40 -7.99 -37.17
C ILE A 206 -71.41 -9.42 -36.62
N VAL A 207 -70.22 -10.04 -36.56
CA VAL A 207 -70.01 -11.37 -35.98
C VAL A 207 -69.88 -11.21 -34.45
N TYR A 208 -70.88 -11.64 -33.69
CA TYR A 208 -70.86 -11.65 -32.21
C TYR A 208 -70.11 -12.87 -31.61
N MET A 209 -69.22 -13.50 -32.37
CA MET A 209 -68.39 -14.59 -31.84
C MET A 209 -67.10 -13.97 -31.32
N LEU A 210 -66.84 -14.13 -30.03
CA LEU A 210 -65.56 -13.80 -29.42
C LEU A 210 -64.44 -14.58 -30.13
N LYS A 211 -63.25 -14.00 -30.20
CA LYS A 211 -62.09 -14.70 -30.76
C LYS A 211 -61.70 -15.82 -29.81
N ASP A 212 -61.13 -16.90 -30.34
CA ASP A 212 -60.64 -18.01 -29.52
C ASP A 212 -59.68 -17.54 -28.42
N VAL A 213 -58.92 -16.47 -28.66
CA VAL A 213 -58.04 -15.84 -27.67
C VAL A 213 -58.81 -15.27 -26.47
N ASP A 214 -59.93 -14.58 -26.71
CA ASP A 214 -60.73 -13.96 -25.67
C ASP A 214 -61.45 -15.05 -24.85
N ILE A 215 -61.88 -16.13 -25.51
CA ILE A 215 -62.49 -17.31 -24.87
C ILE A 215 -61.48 -18.01 -23.94
N ILE A 216 -60.22 -18.14 -24.38
CA ILE A 216 -59.15 -18.78 -23.59
C ILE A 216 -58.77 -17.90 -22.39
N ASP A 217 -58.69 -16.58 -22.58
CA ASP A 217 -58.39 -15.63 -21.51
C ASP A 217 -59.51 -15.59 -20.44
N ASP A 218 -60.78 -15.61 -20.86
CA ASP A 218 -61.91 -15.72 -19.92
C ASP A 218 -61.90 -17.07 -19.19
N TRP A 219 -61.60 -18.16 -19.90
CA TRP A 219 -61.51 -19.50 -19.31
C TRP A 219 -60.41 -19.59 -18.25
N THR A 220 -59.23 -19.04 -18.52
CA THR A 220 -58.12 -19.00 -17.55
C THR A 220 -58.46 -18.13 -16.35
N THR A 221 -59.13 -17.00 -16.56
CA THR A 221 -59.61 -16.10 -15.50
C THR A 221 -60.61 -16.80 -14.58
N ILE A 222 -61.61 -17.49 -15.14
CA ILE A 222 -62.58 -18.28 -14.38
C ILE A 222 -61.89 -19.39 -13.58
N LYS A 223 -60.95 -20.12 -14.19
CA LYS A 223 -60.20 -21.20 -13.53
C LYS A 223 -59.37 -20.67 -12.34
N LYS A 224 -58.75 -19.50 -12.49
CA LYS A 224 -57.98 -18.83 -11.42
C LYS A 224 -58.88 -18.40 -10.26
N ALA A 225 -60.04 -17.82 -10.54
CA ALA A 225 -61.02 -17.42 -9.53
C ALA A 225 -61.55 -18.62 -8.74
N LEU A 226 -61.90 -19.72 -9.41
CA LEU A 226 -62.37 -20.95 -8.76
C LEU A 226 -61.30 -21.56 -7.83
N LYS A 227 -60.02 -21.52 -8.24
CA LYS A 227 -58.91 -22.00 -7.41
C LYS A 227 -58.73 -21.15 -6.14
N GLN A 228 -58.83 -19.83 -6.27
CA GLN A 228 -58.76 -18.91 -5.13
C GLN A 228 -59.94 -19.09 -4.18
N GLN A 229 -61.16 -19.25 -4.70
CA GLN A 229 -62.35 -19.51 -3.89
C GLN A 229 -62.25 -20.84 -3.14
N LYS A 230 -61.70 -21.89 -3.77
CA LYS A 230 -61.45 -23.18 -3.10
C LYS A 230 -60.44 -23.04 -1.96
N GLN A 231 -59.37 -22.27 -2.16
CA GLN A 231 -58.38 -21.98 -1.11
C GLN A 231 -58.97 -21.16 0.03
N GLN A 232 -59.78 -20.14 -0.25
CA GLN A 232 -60.49 -19.36 0.77
C GLN A 232 -61.48 -20.21 1.57
N ASN A 233 -62.20 -21.11 0.91
CA ASN A 233 -63.13 -22.04 1.57
C ASN A 233 -62.39 -23.08 2.43
N GLN A 234 -61.20 -23.52 2.03
CA GLN A 234 -60.35 -24.38 2.86
C GLN A 234 -59.82 -23.65 4.07
N LYS A 235 -59.34 -22.41 3.93
CA LYS A 235 -58.91 -21.57 5.06
C LYS A 235 -60.03 -21.34 6.09
N ARG A 236 -61.24 -21.00 5.62
CA ARG A 236 -62.41 -20.82 6.50
C ARG A 236 -62.86 -22.09 7.23
N LYS A 237 -62.58 -23.28 6.68
CA LYS A 237 -62.87 -24.57 7.34
C LYS A 237 -61.83 -24.98 8.38
N ILE A 238 -60.68 -24.32 8.42
CA ILE A 238 -59.60 -24.58 9.39
C ILE A 238 -59.76 -23.66 10.62
N GLU A 239 -60.49 -22.55 10.49
CA GLU A 239 -60.74 -21.56 11.55
C GLU A 239 -62.04 -21.81 12.35
N PHE A 240 -62.73 -22.93 12.12
CA PHE A 240 -63.86 -23.44 12.90
C PHE A 240 -63.59 -24.91 13.27
#